data_AF-A0AB34TEY5-F1
#
_entry.id   AF-A0AB34TEY5-F1
#
_cell.length_a   1.000
_cell.length_b   1.000
_cell.length_c   1.000
_cell.angle_alpha   90.00
_cell.angle_beta   90.00
_cell.angle_gamma   90.00
#
_symmetry.space_group_name_H-M   'P 1'
#
loop_
_entity.id
_entity.type
_entity.pdbx_description
1 polymer ?
#
loop_
_entity_poly.entity_id
_entity_poly.type
_entity_poly.pdbx_seq_one_letter_code
_entity_poly.pdbx_strand_id
1 'polypeptide(L)'
;MVHKTASCGCCGIWVDHLKSAGFQVDVRDTDDMNPVKVRLGVPVGKASCHTAEIGGYVVEGHIPAEDIKRLLAERPAARGLVLPGMPAGSPGMEMPDGYVQPYTVELVRTDGTTEPFAQHGQGG
;
A
#
# COMPACT_ATOMS: atom_id res chain seq x y z
N MET A 1 -11.15 -3.69 1.99
CA MET A 1 -10.73 -5.12 2.05
C MET A 1 -9.23 -5.19 1.85
N VAL A 2 -8.51 -5.96 2.65
CA VAL A 2 -7.06 -6.19 2.53
C VAL A 2 -6.81 -7.68 2.31
N HIS A 3 -6.12 -8.01 1.23
CA HIS A 3 -5.68 -9.37 0.93
C HIS A 3 -4.21 -9.52 1.31
N LYS A 4 -3.91 -10.53 2.13
CA LYS A 4 -2.54 -10.84 2.58
C LYS A 4 -2.39 -12.34 2.80
N THR A 5 -1.17 -12.81 3.06
CA THR A 5 -0.97 -14.16 3.60
C THR A 5 -1.13 -14.15 5.13
N ALA A 6 -1.58 -15.27 5.70
CA ALA A 6 -1.76 -15.41 7.15
C ALA A 6 -0.44 -15.25 7.92
N SER A 7 0.67 -15.66 7.32
CA SER A 7 2.01 -15.61 7.91
C SER A 7 2.72 -14.26 7.81
N CYS A 8 2.17 -13.28 7.08
CA CYS A 8 2.79 -11.96 6.94
C CYS A 8 2.53 -11.06 8.17
N GLY A 9 3.50 -11.00 9.09
CA GLY A 9 3.40 -10.18 10.32
C GLY A 9 3.32 -8.67 10.04
N CYS A 10 4.17 -8.13 9.17
CA CYS A 10 4.19 -6.69 8.85
C CYS A 10 2.88 -6.22 8.19
N CYS A 11 2.23 -7.07 7.40
CA CYS A 11 0.91 -6.81 6.83
C CYS A 11 -0.16 -6.63 7.92
N GLY A 12 -0.06 -7.38 9.02
CA GLY A 12 -0.96 -7.22 10.18
C GLY A 12 -0.78 -5.87 10.87
N ILE A 13 0.47 -5.45 11.09
CA ILE A 13 0.79 -4.15 11.70
C ILE A 13 0.25 -3.02 10.80
N TRP A 14 0.46 -3.09 9.48
CA TRP A 14 -0.08 -2.10 8.55
C TRP A 14 -1.63 -2.01 8.61
N VAL A 15 -2.33 -3.13 8.76
CA VAL A 15 -3.79 -3.14 8.98
C VAL A 15 -4.16 -2.39 10.27
N ASP A 16 -3.39 -2.55 11.34
CA ASP A 16 -3.63 -1.84 12.60
C ASP A 16 -3.38 -0.33 12.48
N HIS A 17 -2.38 0.09 11.68
CA HIS A 17 -2.22 1.51 11.32
C HIS A 17 -3.46 2.06 10.60
N LEU A 18 -4.02 1.32 9.64
CA LEU A 18 -5.22 1.76 8.94
C LEU A 18 -6.43 1.87 9.87
N LYS A 19 -6.65 0.87 10.72
CA LYS A 19 -7.73 0.92 11.72
C LYS A 19 -7.57 2.13 12.65
N SER A 20 -6.36 2.37 13.13
CA SER A 20 -6.04 3.51 14.01
C SER A 20 -6.24 4.86 13.30
N ALA A 21 -6.02 4.91 11.99
CA ALA A 21 -6.28 6.09 11.17
C ALA A 21 -7.78 6.29 10.83
N GLY A 22 -8.67 5.42 11.32
CA GLY A 22 -10.12 5.52 11.18
C GLY A 22 -10.73 4.72 10.04
N PHE A 23 -9.96 3.86 9.37
CA PHE A 23 -10.49 3.00 8.32
C PHE A 23 -11.21 1.78 8.89
N GLN A 24 -12.33 1.41 8.27
CA GLN A 24 -12.92 0.08 8.45
C GLN A 24 -12.18 -0.91 7.56
N VAL A 25 -11.55 -1.91 8.18
CA VAL A 25 -10.66 -2.83 7.48
C VAL A 25 -11.10 -4.28 7.68
N ASP A 26 -11.66 -4.86 6.61
CA ASP A 26 -11.81 -6.31 6.47
C ASP A 26 -10.53 -6.93 5.92
N VAL A 27 -10.14 -8.07 6.48
CA VAL A 27 -8.94 -8.81 6.09
C VAL A 27 -9.36 -10.15 5.50
N ARG A 28 -8.76 -10.51 4.37
CA ARG A 28 -8.87 -11.83 3.75
C ARG A 28 -7.48 -12.44 3.60
N ASP A 29 -7.25 -13.51 4.35
CA ASP A 29 -6.06 -14.32 4.15
C ASP A 29 -6.19 -15.14 2.85
N THR A 30 -5.12 -15.16 2.07
CA THR A 30 -4.98 -15.97 0.85
C THR A 30 -3.64 -16.68 0.87
N ASP A 31 -3.61 -17.91 0.37
CA ASP A 31 -2.37 -18.69 0.29
C ASP A 31 -1.47 -18.20 -0.85
N ASP A 32 -2.07 -17.70 -1.93
CA ASP A 32 -1.38 -17.11 -3.08
C ASP A 32 -1.90 -15.71 -3.37
N MET A 33 -1.00 -14.73 -3.32
CA MET A 33 -1.28 -13.33 -3.60
C MET A 33 -1.20 -13.00 -5.10
N ASN A 34 -0.52 -13.80 -5.92
CA ASN A 34 -0.30 -13.48 -7.33
C ASN A 34 -1.62 -13.34 -8.11
N PRO A 35 -2.61 -14.25 -7.98
CA PRO A 35 -3.90 -14.10 -8.67
C PRO A 35 -4.64 -12.84 -8.23
N VAL A 36 -4.53 -12.46 -6.94
CA VAL A 36 -5.14 -11.23 -6.42
C VAL A 36 -4.53 -10.00 -7.08
N LYS A 37 -3.20 -9.90 -7.10
CA LYS A 37 -2.47 -8.79 -7.71
C LYS A 37 -2.78 -8.64 -9.20
N VAL A 38 -2.82 -9.75 -9.94
CA VAL A 38 -3.17 -9.76 -11.37
C VAL A 38 -4.62 -9.32 -11.59
N ARG A 39 -5.58 -9.87 -10.84
CA ARG A 39 -6.99 -9.47 -10.92
C ARG A 39 -7.17 -7.99 -10.63
N LEU A 40 -6.45 -7.48 -9.64
CA LEU A 40 -6.48 -6.08 -9.25
C LEU A 40 -5.55 -5.21 -10.11
N GLY A 41 -4.89 -5.76 -11.12
CA GLY A 41 -4.11 -5.01 -12.10
C GLY A 41 -2.97 -4.20 -11.47
N VAL A 42 -2.33 -4.77 -10.46
CA VAL A 42 -1.05 -4.26 -9.94
C VAL A 42 -0.02 -4.41 -11.07
N PRO A 43 0.68 -3.33 -11.48
CA PRO A 43 1.66 -3.41 -12.55
C PRO A 43 2.80 -4.38 -12.23
N VAL A 44 3.35 -5.01 -13.28
CA VAL A 44 4.53 -5.88 -13.16
C VAL A 44 5.69 -5.09 -12.56
N GLY A 45 6.39 -5.70 -11.59
CA GLY A 45 7.50 -5.06 -10.88
C GLY A 45 7.09 -4.05 -9.81
N LYS A 46 5.80 -3.80 -9.60
CA LYS A 46 5.28 -2.90 -8.56
C LYS A 46 4.68 -3.63 -7.35
N ALA A 47 4.85 -4.94 -7.28
CA ALA A 47 4.27 -5.77 -6.23
C ALA A 47 4.96 -5.60 -4.87
N SER A 48 4.17 -5.81 -3.82
CA SER A 48 4.56 -5.87 -2.41
C SER A 48 3.92 -7.10 -1.73
N CYS A 49 3.92 -7.16 -0.41
CA CYS A 49 3.46 -8.30 0.39
C CYS A 49 1.92 -8.43 0.48
N HIS A 50 1.17 -7.33 0.38
CA HIS A 50 -0.29 -7.32 0.47
C HIS A 50 -0.92 -6.33 -0.53
N THR A 51 -2.22 -6.49 -0.76
CA THR A 51 -2.99 -5.65 -1.68
C THR A 51 -4.34 -5.32 -1.06
N ALA A 52 -4.72 -4.05 -1.05
CA ALA A 52 -5.99 -3.58 -0.53
C ALA A 52 -6.86 -2.96 -1.63
N GLU A 53 -8.17 -3.01 -1.41
CA GLU A 53 -9.19 -2.41 -2.26
C GLU A 53 -10.03 -1.45 -1.39
N ILE A 54 -10.12 -0.19 -1.83
CA ILE A 54 -10.86 0.85 -1.11
C ILE A 54 -11.37 1.92 -2.07
N GLY A 55 -12.67 2.27 -1.99
CA GLY A 55 -13.24 3.39 -2.76
C GLY A 55 -13.12 3.26 -4.29
N GLY A 56 -12.95 2.04 -4.82
CA GLY A 56 -12.70 1.78 -6.25
C GLY A 56 -11.22 1.81 -6.65
N TYR A 57 -10.32 2.06 -5.69
CA TYR A 57 -8.88 2.07 -5.89
C TYR A 57 -8.19 0.81 -5.34
N VAL A 58 -7.06 0.49 -5.95
CA VAL A 58 -6.10 -0.51 -5.46
C VAL A 58 -5.01 0.18 -4.65
N VAL A 59 -4.63 -0.39 -3.52
CA VAL A 59 -3.54 0.09 -2.67
C VAL A 59 -2.58 -1.08 -2.45
N GLU A 60 -1.40 -1.01 -3.02
CA GLU A 60 -0.40 -2.09 -3.00
C GLU A 60 0.76 -1.74 -2.06
N GLY A 61 0.98 -2.56 -1.04
CA GLY A 61 2.09 -2.43 -0.11
C GLY A 61 1.87 -1.43 1.03
N HIS A 62 2.96 -1.14 1.74
CA HIS A 62 3.00 -0.40 3.01
C HIS A 62 2.78 1.11 2.86
N ILE A 63 1.69 1.51 2.21
CA ILE A 63 1.37 2.91 1.92
C ILE A 63 0.85 3.60 3.18
N PRO A 64 1.30 4.83 3.51
CA PRO A 64 0.78 5.60 4.63
C PRO A 64 -0.73 5.88 4.54
N ALA A 65 -1.41 5.84 5.68
CA ALA A 65 -2.85 6.11 5.76
C ALA A 65 -3.23 7.49 5.19
N GLU A 66 -2.38 8.50 5.38
CA GLU A 66 -2.60 9.87 4.88
C GLU A 66 -2.59 9.94 3.35
N ASP A 67 -1.74 9.16 2.67
CA ASP A 67 -1.72 9.09 1.21
C ASP A 67 -3.01 8.45 0.68
N ILE A 68 -3.52 7.43 1.37
CA ILE A 68 -4.80 6.78 1.03
C ILE A 68 -5.96 7.76 1.24
N LYS A 69 -5.97 8.52 2.35
CA LYS A 69 -6.97 9.56 2.58
C LYS A 69 -6.94 10.62 1.48
N ARG A 70 -5.74 11.06 1.07
CA ARG A 70 -5.57 12.02 -0.02
C ARG A 70 -6.10 11.48 -1.35
N LEU A 71 -5.78 10.23 -1.69
CA LEU A 71 -6.33 9.55 -2.87
C LEU A 71 -7.87 9.55 -2.87
N LEU A 72 -8.48 9.22 -1.72
CA LEU A 72 -9.94 9.16 -1.58
C LEU A 72 -10.61 10.54 -1.58
N ALA A 73 -9.88 11.59 -1.17
CA ALA A 73 -10.37 12.97 -1.20
C ALA A 73 -10.29 13.56 -2.62
N GLU A 74 -9.15 13.41 -3.29
CA GLU A 74 -8.91 13.97 -4.63
C GLU A 74 -9.63 13.18 -5.72
N ARG A 75 -9.82 11.87 -5.52
CA ARG A 75 -10.46 10.93 -6.45
C ARG A 75 -9.96 11.07 -7.90
N PRO A 76 -8.64 10.99 -8.16
CA PRO A 76 -8.12 11.08 -9.51
C PRO A 76 -8.60 9.91 -10.38
N ALA A 77 -8.61 10.11 -11.70
CA ALA A 77 -8.83 9.05 -12.68
C ALA A 77 -7.60 8.13 -12.74
N ALA A 78 -7.54 7.19 -11.80
CA ALA A 78 -6.41 6.32 -11.58
C ALA A 78 -6.89 4.94 -11.14
N ARG A 79 -6.01 3.95 -11.24
CA ARG A 79 -6.24 2.62 -10.70
C ARG A 79 -5.97 2.57 -9.19
N GLY A 80 -5.03 3.37 -8.71
CA GLY A 80 -4.74 3.51 -7.28
C GLY A 80 -3.27 3.78 -7.00
N LEU A 81 -2.78 3.33 -5.85
CA LEU A 81 -1.43 3.59 -5.37
C LEU A 81 -0.62 2.30 -5.22
N VAL A 82 0.69 2.39 -5.48
CA VAL A 82 1.64 1.30 -5.26
C VAL A 82 2.87 1.80 -4.49
N LEU A 83 3.35 0.97 -3.57
CA LEU A 83 4.66 1.08 -2.94
C LEU A 83 5.39 -0.26 -3.14
N PRO A 84 6.27 -0.36 -4.15
CA PRO A 84 6.96 -1.60 -4.46
C PRO A 84 7.90 -2.05 -3.34
N GLY A 85 8.01 -3.37 -3.13
CA GLY A 85 8.86 -3.95 -2.09
C GLY A 85 8.33 -3.68 -0.68
N MET A 86 9.24 -3.54 0.29
CA MET A 86 8.91 -3.27 1.70
C MET A 86 9.97 -2.33 2.32
N PRO A 87 9.94 -1.02 1.99
CA PRO A 87 10.93 -0.07 2.50
C PRO A 87 10.93 -0.01 4.03
N ALA A 88 12.12 -0.02 4.64
CA ALA A 88 12.27 0.13 6.09
C ALA A 88 11.69 1.49 6.55
N GLY A 89 10.96 1.49 7.67
CA GLY A 89 10.29 2.67 8.22
C GLY A 89 8.97 3.05 7.53
N SER A 90 8.52 2.32 6.50
CA SER A 90 7.13 2.42 6.03
C SER A 90 6.16 1.84 7.08
N PRO A 91 4.87 2.22 7.10
CA PRO A 91 3.94 1.74 8.12
C PRO A 91 3.83 0.22 8.16
N GLY A 92 4.01 -0.40 9.33
CA GLY A 92 4.15 -1.85 9.50
C GLY A 92 5.55 -2.42 9.25
N MET A 93 6.51 -1.58 8.86
CA MET A 93 7.93 -1.87 8.67
C MET A 93 8.80 -0.94 9.53
N GLU A 94 8.30 -0.48 10.68
CA GLU A 94 8.99 0.42 11.59
C GLU A 94 10.33 -0.17 12.07
N MET A 95 11.35 0.69 12.16
CA MET A 95 12.66 0.31 12.68
C MET A 95 12.81 0.77 14.14
N PRO A 96 13.43 -0.03 15.04
CA PRO A 96 13.59 0.34 16.44
C PRO A 96 14.38 1.64 16.68
N ASP A 97 15.27 2.00 15.75
CA ASP A 97 16.07 3.22 15.77
C ASP A 97 15.37 4.42 15.12
N GLY A 98 14.15 4.24 14.62
CA GLY A 98 13.38 5.26 13.90
C GLY A 98 13.87 5.53 12.48
N TYR A 99 14.79 4.72 11.93
CA TYR A 99 15.25 4.88 10.56
C TYR A 99 14.11 4.70 9.56
N VAL A 100 14.05 5.61 8.59
CA VAL A 100 13.13 5.54 7.45
C VAL A 100 13.95 5.57 6.16
N GLN A 101 13.90 4.48 5.40
CA GLN A 101 14.45 4.44 4.05
C GLN A 101 13.66 5.42 3.19
N PRO A 102 14.30 6.29 2.39
CA PRO A 102 13.57 7.12 1.44
C PRO A 102 12.77 6.25 0.46
N TYR A 103 11.49 6.55 0.30
CA TYR A 103 10.63 5.85 -0.65
C TYR A 103 9.63 6.81 -1.30
N THR A 104 9.13 6.38 -2.46
CA THR A 104 8.11 7.10 -3.22
C THR A 104 6.90 6.19 -3.36
N VAL A 105 5.74 6.68 -2.92
CA VAL A 105 4.45 6.10 -3.28
C VAL A 105 4.10 6.60 -4.67
N GLU A 106 3.72 5.69 -5.56
CA GLU A 106 3.42 6.00 -6.95
C GLU A 106 1.91 5.86 -7.22
N LEU A 107 1.36 6.79 -8.01
CA LEU A 107 0.02 6.69 -8.57
C LEU A 107 0.08 5.83 -9.83
N VAL A 108 -0.80 4.84 -9.91
CA VAL A 108 -0.98 4.00 -11.09
C VAL A 108 -2.13 4.57 -11.92
N ARG A 109 -1.84 5.05 -13.12
CA ARG A 109 -2.85 5.51 -14.07
C ARG A 109 -3.66 4.34 -14.62
N THR A 110 -4.78 4.64 -15.26
CA THR A 110 -5.67 3.62 -15.84
C THR A 110 -5.03 2.80 -16.95
N ASP A 111 -3.99 3.33 -17.61
CA ASP A 111 -3.18 2.65 -18.63
C ASP A 111 -2.04 1.78 -18.05
N GLY A 112 -1.88 1.75 -16.72
CA GLY A 112 -0.84 1.00 -16.02
C GLY A 112 0.49 1.73 -15.87
N THR A 113 0.64 2.94 -16.43
CA THR A 113 1.82 3.78 -16.18
C THR A 113 1.81 4.33 -14.76
N THR A 114 2.99 4.65 -14.23
CA THR A 114 3.14 5.16 -12.86
C THR A 114 3.76 6.55 -12.83
N GLU A 115 3.34 7.37 -11.87
CA GLU A 115 3.96 8.66 -11.57
C GLU A 115 4.12 8.87 -10.05
N PRO A 116 5.10 9.66 -9.59
CA PRO A 116 5.26 9.96 -8.17
C PRO A 116 4.01 10.60 -7.58
N PHE A 117 3.50 10.06 -6.46
CA PHE A 117 2.37 10.61 -5.72
C PHE A 117 2.84 11.29 -4.44
N ALA A 118 3.64 10.61 -3.62
CA ALA A 118 4.18 11.15 -2.38
C ALA A 118 5.60 10.62 -2.14
N GLN A 119 6.44 11.44 -1.52
CA GLN A 119 7.79 11.05 -1.09
C GLN A 119 7.85 11.07 0.43
N HIS A 120 8.50 10.05 0.99
CA HIS A 120 8.64 9.85 2.44
C HIS A 120 10.09 9.49 2.76
N GLY A 121 10.49 9.66 4.03
CA GLY A 121 11.85 9.37 4.47
C GLY A 121 12.93 10.35 3.97
N GLN A 122 12.53 11.45 3.34
CA GLN A 122 13.41 12.59 3.10
C GLN A 122 13.27 13.57 4.27
N GLY A 123 14.22 13.51 5.21
CA GLY A 123 14.25 14.40 6.36
C GLY A 123 15.36 14.07 7.34
N GLY A 124 16.56 14.53 7.02
CA GLY A 124 17.49 15.15 7.96
C GLY A 124 17.67 16.60 7.55
#